data_AF-A0A532TFI9-F1
#
_entry.id   AF-A0A532TFI9-F1
#
_cell.length_a   1.000
_cell.length_b   1.000
_cell.length_c   1.000
_cell.angle_alpha   90.00
_cell.angle_beta   90.00
_cell.angle_gamma   90.00
#
_symmetry.space_group_name_H-M   'P 1'
#
loop_
_entity.id
_entity.type
_entity.pdbx_description
1 polymer ?
#
loop_
_entity_poly.entity_id
_entity_poly.type
_entity_poly.pdbx_seq_one_letter_code
_entity_poly.pdbx_strand_id
1 'polypeptide(L)'
;MDFFLSNLKETLEAINKLIDNNVTIVNAKRIRRCNHIKSSNRSKINFIWRSLRYLEDEGILTLNGITNPRTYKIITNEKIDVDKVLSQIEKNKKNKS
;
A
#
# COMPACT_ATOMS: atom_id res chain seq x y z
N MET A 1 -8.89 11.03 12.08
CA MET A 1 -8.35 10.54 10.80
C MET A 1 -9.37 9.64 10.14
N ASP A 2 -9.52 9.77 8.82
CA ASP A 2 -10.32 8.85 8.01
C ASP A 2 -9.79 7.41 8.16
N PHE A 3 -10.69 6.46 8.43
CA PHE A 3 -10.35 5.04 8.61
C PHE A 3 -9.62 4.45 7.41
N PHE A 4 -9.87 4.94 6.20
CA PHE A 4 -9.10 4.52 5.02
C PHE A 4 -7.65 5.02 5.08
N LEU A 5 -7.43 6.28 5.48
CA LEU A 5 -6.11 6.89 5.51
C LEU A 5 -5.19 6.23 6.54
N SER A 6 -5.71 5.83 7.70
CA SER A 6 -4.91 5.11 8.70
C SER A 6 -4.43 3.76 8.17
N ASN A 7 -5.30 2.99 7.50
CA ASN A 7 -4.92 1.71 6.90
C ASN A 7 -3.97 1.88 5.70
N LEU A 8 -4.14 2.94 4.90
CA LEU A 8 -3.23 3.27 3.82
C LEU A 8 -1.84 3.66 4.35
N LYS A 9 -1.79 4.47 5.40
CA LYS A 9 -0.55 4.82 6.11
C LYS A 9 0.20 3.57 6.57
N GLU A 10 -0.48 2.67 7.28
CA GLU A 10 0.12 1.38 7.70
C GLU A 10 0.65 0.55 6.52
N THR A 11 -0.01 0.63 5.36
CA THR A 11 0.41 -0.09 4.15
C THR A 11 1.66 0.54 3.53
N LEU A 12 1.70 1.88 3.43
CA LEU A 12 2.85 2.63 2.93
C LEU A 12 4.08 2.47 3.82
N GLU A 13 3.91 2.52 5.14
CA GLU A 13 5.00 2.26 6.09
C GLU A 13 5.55 0.83 5.95
N ALA A 14 4.68 -0.16 5.73
CA ALA A 14 5.11 -1.53 5.45
C ALA A 14 5.89 -1.63 4.13
N ILE A 15 5.48 -0.90 3.09
CA ILE A 15 6.21 -0.84 1.82
C ILE A 15 7.59 -0.21 2.03
N ASN A 16 7.71 0.91 2.76
CA ASN A 16 8.99 1.53 3.07
C ASN A 16 9.93 0.58 3.84
N LYS A 17 9.40 -0.18 4.82
CA LYS A 17 10.17 -1.23 5.50
C LYS A 17 10.63 -2.33 4.54
N LEU A 18 9.84 -2.66 3.52
CA LEU A 18 10.23 -3.63 2.52
C LEU A 18 11.33 -3.07 1.59
N ILE A 19 11.26 -1.80 1.22
CA ILE A 19 12.31 -1.08 0.47
C ILE A 19 13.63 -1.09 1.25
N ASP A 20 13.58 -0.77 2.55
CA ASP A 20 14.75 -0.81 3.45
C ASP A 20 15.43 -2.20 3.49
N ASN A 21 14.66 -3.26 3.21
CA ASN A 21 15.15 -4.64 3.12
C ASN A 21 15.46 -5.09 1.68
N ASN A 22 15.61 -4.16 0.74
CA ASN A 22 15.86 -4.42 -0.69
C ASN A 22 14.79 -5.28 -1.37
N VAL A 23 13.55 -5.24 -0.90
CA VAL A 23 12.41 -5.95 -1.51
C VAL A 23 11.70 -5.04 -2.49
N THR A 24 11.80 -5.36 -3.78
CA THR A 24 11.18 -4.59 -4.88
C THR A 24 9.82 -5.12 -5.31
N ILE A 25 9.39 -6.28 -4.81
CA ILE A 25 8.12 -6.92 -5.14
C ILE A 25 7.28 -7.12 -3.88
N VAL A 26 6.06 -6.59 -3.90
CA VAL A 26 5.14 -6.60 -2.77
C VAL A 26 3.81 -7.26 -3.15
N ASN A 27 3.15 -7.85 -2.15
CA ASN A 27 1.79 -8.36 -2.26
C ASN A 27 1.12 -8.30 -0.89
N ALA A 28 -0.19 -8.56 -0.86
CA ALA A 28 -0.96 -8.51 0.38
C ALA A 28 -0.40 -9.44 1.47
N LYS A 29 0.15 -10.61 1.09
CA LYS A 29 0.76 -11.56 2.05
C LYS A 29 2.03 -10.99 2.69
N ARG A 30 2.90 -10.32 1.93
CA ARG A 30 4.14 -9.69 2.43
C ARG A 30 3.81 -8.53 3.37
N ILE A 31 2.91 -7.64 2.96
CA ILE A 31 2.50 -6.50 3.80
C ILE A 31 1.85 -7.00 5.10
N ARG A 32 0.95 -7.98 5.01
CA ARG A 32 0.34 -8.62 6.19
C ARG A 32 1.40 -9.14 7.18
N ARG A 33 2.45 -9.80 6.67
CA ARG A 33 3.54 -10.33 7.50
C ARG A 33 4.38 -9.21 8.11
N CYS A 34 4.69 -8.16 7.34
CA CYS A 34 5.40 -6.98 7.82
C CYS A 34 4.69 -6.29 8.99
N ASN A 35 3.35 -6.22 8.92
CA ASN A 35 2.52 -5.60 9.97
C ASN A 35 2.04 -6.59 11.05
N HIS A 36 2.55 -7.84 11.07
CA HIS A 36 2.14 -8.88 12.03
C HIS A 36 0.62 -9.13 12.12
N ILE A 37 -0.11 -8.93 11.02
CA ILE A 37 -1.56 -9.10 10.97
C ILE A 37 -1.91 -10.59 10.86
N LYS A 38 -2.77 -11.11 11.75
CA LYS A 38 -3.25 -12.50 11.70
C LYS A 38 -4.00 -12.78 10.39
N SER A 39 -3.85 -13.98 9.84
CA SER A 39 -4.57 -14.42 8.63
C SER A 39 -6.09 -14.43 8.80
N SER A 40 -6.57 -14.58 10.03
CA SER A 40 -7.98 -14.51 10.39
C SER A 40 -8.56 -13.09 10.34
N ASN A 41 -7.73 -12.04 10.34
CA ASN A 41 -8.20 -10.67 10.21
C ASN A 41 -8.48 -10.32 8.74
N ARG A 42 -9.59 -10.85 8.23
CA ARG A 42 -10.03 -10.68 6.83
C ARG A 42 -10.27 -9.21 6.48
N SER A 43 -10.75 -8.41 7.44
CA SER A 43 -10.97 -6.97 7.24
C SER A 43 -9.67 -6.23 6.93
N LYS A 44 -8.63 -6.39 7.76
CA LYS A 44 -7.31 -5.77 7.51
C LYS A 44 -6.69 -6.26 6.21
N ILE A 45 -6.84 -7.55 5.88
CA ILE A 45 -6.36 -8.08 4.60
C ILE A 45 -7.06 -7.38 3.43
N ASN A 46 -8.38 -7.24 3.48
CA ASN A 46 -9.13 -6.53 2.44
C ASN A 46 -8.72 -5.05 2.34
N PHE A 47 -8.40 -4.38 3.45
CA PHE A 47 -7.84 -3.03 3.42
C PHE A 47 -6.49 -2.98 2.70
N ILE A 48 -5.58 -3.91 2.99
CA ILE A 48 -4.30 -3.99 2.28
C ILE A 48 -4.51 -4.16 0.77
N TRP A 49 -5.46 -5.01 0.36
CA TRP A 49 -5.80 -5.16 -1.06
C TRP A 49 -6.28 -3.87 -1.70
N ARG A 50 -7.18 -3.14 -1.01
CA ARG A 50 -7.69 -1.84 -1.48
C ARG A 50 -6.58 -0.80 -1.56
N SER A 51 -5.71 -0.74 -0.56
CA SER A 51 -4.57 0.18 -0.54
C SER A 51 -3.57 -0.13 -1.64
N LEU A 52 -3.23 -1.40 -1.88
CA LEU A 52 -2.34 -1.80 -2.97
C LEU A 52 -2.89 -1.41 -4.34
N ARG A 53 -4.19 -1.64 -4.58
CA ARG A 53 -4.85 -1.22 -5.81
C ARG A 53 -4.87 0.29 -5.97
N TYR A 54 -5.14 1.01 -4.89
CA TYR A 54 -5.08 2.48 -4.91
C TYR A 54 -3.69 2.99 -5.29
N LEU A 55 -2.63 2.41 -4.74
CA LEU A 55 -1.25 2.78 -5.06
C LEU A 55 -0.85 2.40 -6.49
N GLU A 56 -1.44 1.35 -7.05
CA GLU A 56 -1.34 1.03 -8.47
C GLU A 56 -2.01 2.11 -9.33
N ASP A 57 -3.24 2.50 -9.00
CA ASP A 57 -4.00 3.52 -9.72
C ASP A 57 -3.31 4.89 -9.68
N GLU A 58 -2.61 5.22 -8.58
CA GLU A 58 -1.80 6.45 -8.44
C GLU A 58 -0.41 6.34 -9.10
N GLY A 59 -0.07 5.20 -9.70
CA GLY A 59 1.21 5.00 -10.37
C GLY A 59 2.42 4.94 -9.44
N ILE A 60 2.23 4.58 -8.17
CA ILE A 60 3.31 4.32 -7.19
C ILE A 60 3.78 2.86 -7.28
N LEU A 61 2.83 1.96 -7.55
CA LEU A 61 3.06 0.54 -7.78
C LEU A 61 2.69 0.18 -9.22
N THR A 62 3.32 -0.85 -9.76
CA THR A 62 2.95 -1.44 -11.05
C THR A 62 2.65 -2.92 -10.88
N LEU A 63 1.72 -3.47 -11.67
CA LEU A 63 1.50 -4.92 -11.66
C LEU A 63 2.76 -5.67 -12.12
N ASN A 64 3.13 -6.69 -11.36
CA ASN A 64 4.21 -7.60 -11.71
C ASN A 64 3.65 -8.81 -12.48
N GLY A 65 3.10 -8.55 -13.66
CA GLY A 65 2.49 -9.54 -14.53
C GLY A 65 1.13 -10.08 -14.05
N ILE A 66 0.63 -11.11 -14.74
CA ILE A 66 -0.66 -11.75 -14.44
C ILE A 66 -0.42 -12.87 -13.42
N THR A 67 -0.30 -12.53 -12.14
CA THR A 67 -0.14 -13.50 -11.05
C THR A 67 -1.38 -13.58 -10.17
N ASN A 68 -1.74 -14.79 -9.72
CA ASN A 68 -2.75 -15.00 -8.68
C ASN A 68 -2.10 -15.65 -7.45
N PRO A 69 -1.98 -14.95 -6.30
CA PRO A 69 -2.47 -13.60 -6.01
C PRO A 69 -1.69 -12.49 -6.74
N ARG A 70 -2.33 -11.31 -6.93
CA ARG A 70 -1.69 -10.15 -7.57
C ARG A 70 -0.43 -9.75 -6.83
N THR A 71 0.62 -9.51 -7.60
CA THR A 71 1.90 -9.00 -7.12
C THR A 71 2.17 -7.66 -7.77
N TYR A 72 2.82 -6.77 -7.02
CA TYR A 72 3.14 -5.43 -7.46
C TYR A 72 4.63 -5.20 -7.37
N LYS A 73 5.19 -4.51 -8.35
CA LYS A 73 6.56 -4.01 -8.33
C LYS A 73 6.54 -2.56 -7.84
N ILE A 74 7.44 -2.27 -6.90
CA ILE A 74 7.69 -0.89 -6.46
C ILE A 74 8.49 -0.21 -7.58
N ILE A 75 8.01 0.93 -8.04
CA ILE A 75 8.62 1.64 -9.18
C ILE A 75 9.92 2.32 -8.75
N THR A 76 9.95 2.86 -7.53
CA THR A 76 11.09 3.58 -6.97
C THR A 76 11.81 2.71 -5.95
N ASN A 77 13.14 2.75 -5.94
CA ASN A 77 13.93 2.23 -4.81
C ASN A 77 14.06 3.27 -3.67
N GLU A 78 13.50 4.46 -3.86
CA GLU A 78 13.45 5.50 -2.85
C GLU A 78 12.24 5.33 -1.94
N LYS A 79 12.39 5.76 -0.68
CA LYS A 79 11.29 5.76 0.29
C LYS A 79 10.14 6.62 -0.21
N ILE A 80 8.94 6.08 -0.06
CA ILE A 80 7.71 6.82 -0.35
C ILE A 80 7.50 7.83 0.76
N ASP A 81 7.35 9.10 0.40
CA ASP A 81 6.94 10.16 1.31
C ASP A 81 5.46 9.97 1.70
N VAL A 82 5.25 9.32 2.84
CA VAL A 82 3.92 8.93 3.33
C VAL A 82 3.03 10.15 3.54
N ASP A 83 3.56 11.22 4.14
CA ASP A 83 2.78 12.40 4.49
C ASP A 83 2.37 13.19 3.24
N LYS A 84 3.25 13.25 2.22
CA LYS A 84 2.92 13.82 0.92
C LYS A 84 1.80 13.06 0.23
N VAL A 85 1.87 11.72 0.20
CA VAL A 85 0.82 10.88 -0.40
C VAL A 85 -0.50 11.08 0.33
N LEU A 86 -0.51 11.03 1.66
CA LEU A 86 -1.74 11.24 2.44
C LEU A 86 -2.34 12.63 2.22
N SER A 87 -1.50 13.67 2.17
CA SER A 87 -1.94 15.04 1.92
C SER A 87 -2.55 15.22 0.53
N GLN A 88 -2.00 14.58 -0.50
CA GLN A 88 -2.58 14.59 -1.86
C GLN A 88 -3.97 13.96 -1.88
N ILE A 89 -4.15 12.85 -1.17
CA ILE A 89 -5.44 12.13 -1.09
C ILE A 89 -6.49 12.98 -0.39
N GLU A 90 -6.13 13.62 0.73
CA GLU A 90 -7.04 14.51 1.45
C GLU A 90 -7.48 15.69 0.58
N LYS A 91 -6.58 16.26 -0.22
CA LYS A 91 -6.91 17.33 -1.19
C LYS A 91 -7.84 16.82 -2.29
N ASN A 92 -7.56 15.65 -2.85
CA ASN A 92 -8.38 15.03 -3.90
C ASN A 92 -9.80 14.69 -3.43
N LYS A 93 -9.98 14.34 -2.15
CA LYS A 93 -11.30 14.15 -1.54
C LYS A 93 -12.07 15.46 -1.39
N LYS A 94 -11.42 16.54 -0.95
CA LYS A 94 -12.06 17.86 -0.79
C LYS A 94 -12.54 18.46 -2.10
N ASN A 95 -11.84 18.21 -3.21
CA ASN A 95 -12.21 18.73 -4.53
C ASN A 95 -13.34 17.94 -5.23
N LYS A 96 -13.81 16.84 -4.64
CA LYS A 96 -14.91 16.00 -5.17
C LYS A 96 -16.19 16.08 -4.33
N SER A 97 -16.25 16.98 -3.35
CA SER A 97 -17.44 17.26 -2.53
C SER A 97 -18.19 18.48 -3.01
#